data_AF-A0A257CHW0-F1
#
_entry.id   AF-A0A257CHW0-F1
#
_cell.length_a   1.000
_cell.length_b   1.000
_cell.length_c   1.000
_cell.angle_alpha   90.00
_cell.angle_beta   90.00
_cell.angle_gamma   90.00
#
_symmetry.space_group_name_H-M   'P 1'
#
loop_
_entity.id
_entity.type
_entity.pdbx_description
1 polymer ?
#
loop_
_entity_poly.entity_id
_entity_poly.type
_entity_poly.pdbx_seq_one_letter_code
_entity_poly.pdbx_strand_id
1 'polypeptide(L)'
;MRDRSVPLAIMLAGLAGCQSMPEDVPAASSEVVSVYASPFDAATVAAGRFGAVPVASASKRDLEAATQCPDAASSHNQAATCVRTRTGTMGWVPSQVHRLNLPVLHQASSGS
;
A
#
# COMPACT_ATOMS: atom_id res chain seq x y z
N MET A 1 30.10 -26.65 -66.53
CA MET A 1 29.27 -25.45 -66.28
C MET A 1 28.56 -25.69 -64.95
N ARG A 2 28.62 -24.71 -64.04
CA ARG A 2 28.43 -24.87 -62.59
C ARG A 2 26.98 -25.18 -62.21
N ASP A 3 26.79 -26.31 -61.55
CA ASP A 3 25.60 -26.68 -60.81
C ASP A 3 25.43 -25.80 -59.57
N ARG A 4 24.20 -25.37 -59.34
CA ARG A 4 23.76 -24.65 -58.14
C ARG A 4 23.55 -25.66 -57.03
N SER A 5 24.25 -25.52 -55.92
CA SER A 5 23.84 -26.12 -54.65
C SER A 5 24.19 -25.13 -53.57
N VAL A 6 23.18 -24.37 -53.15
CA VAL A 6 23.24 -23.45 -52.01
C VAL A 6 23.28 -24.34 -50.76
N PRO A 7 24.38 -24.41 -49.99
CA PRO A 7 24.33 -25.08 -48.71
C PRO A 7 23.41 -24.26 -47.80
N LEU A 8 22.33 -24.92 -47.38
CA LEU A 8 21.34 -24.54 -46.40
C LEU A 8 22.03 -24.33 -45.03
N ALA A 9 22.91 -23.35 -44.95
CA ALA A 9 23.61 -22.95 -43.76
C ALA A 9 22.85 -21.78 -43.14
N ILE A 10 22.73 -21.82 -41.81
CA ILE A 10 22.28 -20.71 -40.96
C ILE A 10 20.74 -20.59 -40.86
N MET A 11 20.08 -21.54 -40.21
CA MET A 11 18.73 -21.32 -39.65
C MET A 11 18.43 -22.21 -38.44
N LEU A 12 19.43 -22.46 -37.58
CA LEU A 12 19.26 -23.28 -36.36
C LEU A 12 20.01 -22.70 -35.13
N ALA A 13 20.14 -21.38 -35.04
CA ALA A 13 20.78 -20.71 -33.89
C ALA A 13 19.92 -19.59 -33.31
N GLY A 14 18.64 -19.87 -33.08
CA GLY A 14 17.68 -18.85 -32.62
C GLY A 14 16.64 -19.33 -31.61
N LEU A 15 16.81 -20.50 -31.00
CA LEU A 15 16.01 -20.84 -29.82
C LEU A 15 16.59 -20.08 -28.63
N ALA A 16 16.00 -18.90 -28.45
CA ALA A 16 16.06 -18.04 -27.30
C ALA A 16 16.44 -18.80 -26.03
N GLY A 17 17.59 -18.45 -25.46
CA GLY A 17 17.81 -18.67 -24.04
C GLY A 17 16.66 -17.99 -23.32
N CYS A 18 15.73 -18.78 -22.79
CA CYS A 18 14.89 -18.38 -21.68
C CYS A 18 15.83 -18.15 -20.51
N GLN A 19 16.49 -16.99 -20.50
CA GLN A 19 17.17 -16.49 -19.34
C GLN A 19 16.05 -16.25 -18.32
N SER A 20 15.86 -17.22 -17.44
CA SER A 20 15.12 -17.05 -16.20
C SER A 20 15.66 -15.79 -15.57
N MET A 21 14.91 -14.69 -15.64
CA MET A 21 15.23 -13.54 -14.83
C MET A 21 15.25 -14.06 -13.39
N PRO A 22 16.31 -13.83 -12.61
CA PRO A 22 16.23 -14.09 -11.20
C PRO A 22 15.06 -13.26 -10.69
N GLU A 23 14.02 -13.93 -10.17
CA GLU A 23 13.01 -13.31 -9.30
C GLU A 23 13.71 -12.86 -8.01
N ASP A 24 14.61 -11.90 -8.15
CA ASP A 24 15.12 -11.10 -7.07
C ASP A 24 14.04 -10.06 -6.77
N VAL A 25 13.00 -10.50 -6.07
CA VAL A 25 12.06 -9.58 -5.41
C VAL A 25 12.38 -9.53 -3.93
N PRO A 26 13.43 -8.81 -3.48
CA PRO A 26 13.50 -8.34 -2.11
C PRO A 26 12.86 -6.95 -2.02
N ALA A 27 11.65 -6.78 -2.56
CA ALA A 27 10.82 -5.66 -2.16
C ALA A 27 9.82 -6.22 -1.15
N ALA A 28 10.14 -6.09 0.13
CA ALA A 28 9.08 -6.04 1.13
C ALA A 28 8.14 -4.92 0.65
N SER A 29 7.06 -5.29 -0.05
CA SER A 29 6.19 -4.32 -0.70
C SER A 29 5.72 -3.36 0.38
N SER A 30 6.23 -2.14 0.35
CA SER A 30 5.79 -1.09 1.24
C SER A 30 4.34 -0.82 0.87
N GLU A 31 3.43 -1.49 1.57
CA GLU A 31 2.00 -1.36 1.39
C GLU A 31 1.64 0.12 1.60
N VAL A 32 1.27 0.80 0.54
CA VAL A 32 0.84 2.20 0.60
C VAL A 32 -0.63 2.22 0.98
N VAL A 33 -0.97 3.03 1.97
CA VAL A 33 -2.32 3.18 2.50
C VAL A 33 -2.78 4.61 2.28
N SER A 34 -4.00 4.76 1.80
CA SER A 34 -4.68 6.05 1.65
C SER A 34 -5.26 6.51 2.99
N VAL A 35 -5.00 7.75 3.35
CA VAL A 35 -5.50 8.42 4.55
C VAL A 35 -6.58 9.41 4.14
N TYR A 36 -7.73 9.38 4.82
CA TYR A 36 -8.92 10.17 4.51
C TYR A 36 -9.19 11.21 5.60
N ALA A 37 -9.87 12.31 5.22
CA ALA A 37 -10.21 13.39 6.13
C ALA A 37 -11.22 12.95 7.21
N SER A 38 -12.16 12.07 6.86
CA SER A 38 -13.26 11.66 7.73
C SER A 38 -13.35 10.13 7.91
N PRO A 39 -13.92 9.64 9.02
CA PRO A 39 -14.15 8.21 9.22
C PRO A 39 -15.20 7.68 8.23
N PHE A 40 -16.13 8.52 7.76
CA PHE A 40 -17.15 8.16 6.79
C PHE A 40 -16.54 7.85 5.42
N ASP A 41 -15.58 8.66 4.96
CA ASP A 41 -14.89 8.45 3.69
C ASP A 41 -14.08 7.14 3.71
N ALA A 42 -13.32 6.92 4.79
CA ALA A 42 -12.58 5.68 4.98
C ALA A 42 -13.50 4.45 4.99
N ALA A 43 -14.65 4.52 5.68
CA ALA A 43 -15.64 3.44 5.71
C ALA A 43 -16.32 3.22 4.35
N THR A 44 -16.60 4.29 3.62
CA THR A 44 -17.20 4.26 2.27
C THR A 44 -16.27 3.54 1.29
N VAL A 45 -14.97 3.84 1.34
CA VAL A 45 -13.95 3.14 0.55
C VAL A 45 -13.83 1.67 0.97
N ALA A 46 -13.88 1.37 2.27
CA ALA A 46 -13.89 -0.01 2.77
C ALA A 46 -15.10 -0.82 2.25
N ALA A 47 -16.22 -0.15 1.98
CA ALA A 47 -17.43 -0.72 1.39
C ALA A 47 -17.38 -0.80 -0.15
N GLY A 48 -16.23 -0.49 -0.78
CA GLY A 48 -16.06 -0.53 -2.24
C GLY A 48 -16.73 0.63 -2.97
N ARG A 49 -17.14 1.69 -2.27
CA ARG A 49 -17.71 2.89 -2.87
C ARG A 49 -16.59 3.87 -3.19
N PHE A 50 -16.50 4.25 -4.45
CA PHE A 50 -15.48 5.17 -4.97
C PHE A 50 -15.94 6.63 -4.84
N GLY A 51 -14.99 7.57 -4.90
CA GLY A 51 -15.25 9.02 -4.92
C GLY A 51 -14.69 9.79 -3.73
N ALA A 52 -14.28 9.11 -2.66
CA ALA A 52 -13.51 9.73 -1.58
C ALA A 52 -12.09 10.05 -2.05
N VAL A 53 -11.65 11.28 -1.81
CA VAL A 53 -10.29 11.73 -2.15
C VAL A 53 -9.42 11.63 -0.91
N PRO A 54 -8.27 10.93 -0.96
CA PRO A 54 -7.36 10.86 0.17
C PRO A 54 -6.69 12.22 0.40
N VAL A 55 -6.49 12.56 1.68
CA VAL A 55 -5.71 13.73 2.09
C VAL A 55 -4.21 13.44 2.13
N ALA A 56 -3.85 12.16 2.23
CA ALA A 56 -2.47 11.70 2.14
C ALA A 56 -2.40 10.23 1.69
N SER A 57 -1.23 9.82 1.23
CA SER A 57 -0.86 8.42 1.06
C SER A 57 0.43 8.19 1.82
N ALA A 58 0.47 7.12 2.62
CA ALA A 58 1.63 6.81 3.45
C ALA A 58 1.95 5.32 3.40
N SER A 59 3.22 4.97 3.58
CA SER A 59 3.60 3.59 3.84
C SER A 59 2.93 3.14 5.14
N LYS A 60 2.45 1.90 5.15
CA LYS A 60 1.89 1.23 6.34
C LYS A 60 2.80 1.30 7.56
N ARG A 61 4.12 1.30 7.35
CA ARG A 61 5.15 1.39 8.41
C ARG A 61 5.32 2.81 8.98
N ASP A 62 4.78 3.80 8.28
CA ASP A 62 4.88 5.21 8.62
C ASP A 62 3.57 5.73 9.23
N LEU A 63 2.64 4.81 9.53
CA LEU A 63 1.38 5.07 10.20
C LEU A 63 1.47 4.68 11.67
N GLU A 64 0.92 5.53 12.52
CA GLU A 64 0.80 5.30 13.96
C GLU A 64 -0.67 5.44 14.37
N ALA A 65 -1.14 4.61 15.30
CA ALA A 65 -2.49 4.75 15.84
C ALA A 65 -2.58 6.08 16.58
N ALA A 66 -3.65 6.82 16.34
CA ALA A 66 -3.91 8.07 17.03
C ALA A 66 -5.29 8.03 17.69
N THR A 67 -5.44 8.81 18.76
CA THR A 67 -6.69 8.91 19.53
C THR A 67 -7.39 10.27 19.35
N GLN A 68 -6.74 11.22 18.68
CA GLN A 68 -7.18 12.61 18.56
C GLN A 68 -7.34 13.04 17.08
N CYS A 69 -8.09 12.27 16.29
CA CYS A 69 -8.42 12.71 14.95
C CYS A 69 -9.49 13.82 14.97
N PRO A 70 -9.43 14.79 14.03
CA PRO A 70 -10.55 15.67 13.77
C PRO A 70 -11.81 14.81 13.46
N ASP A 71 -12.96 15.27 13.93
CA ASP A 71 -14.28 14.61 13.80
C ASP A 71 -14.43 13.25 14.51
N ALA A 72 -13.63 13.00 15.56
CA ALA A 72 -13.78 11.82 16.42
C ALA A 72 -15.09 11.79 17.23
N ALA A 73 -15.94 12.82 17.17
CA ALA A 73 -17.21 12.90 17.88
C ALA A 73 -18.22 11.78 17.51
N SER A 74 -17.90 10.93 16.53
CA SER A 74 -18.73 9.80 16.10
C SER A 74 -17.97 8.46 16.04
N SER A 75 -16.81 8.35 16.69
CA SER A 75 -15.82 7.26 16.50
C SER A 75 -16.21 5.87 17.04
N HIS A 76 -17.49 5.51 17.03
CA HIS A 76 -17.94 4.12 17.15
C HIS A 76 -17.97 3.39 15.81
N ASN A 77 -17.42 3.99 14.74
CA ASN A 77 -17.37 3.38 13.43
C ASN A 77 -16.22 2.37 13.37
N GLN A 78 -16.52 1.10 13.68
CA GLN A 78 -15.55 -0.02 13.67
C GLN A 78 -14.89 -0.25 12.29
N ALA A 79 -15.37 0.43 11.26
CA ALA A 79 -14.88 0.38 9.88
C ALA A 79 -13.68 1.30 9.58
N ALA A 80 -13.25 2.16 10.51
CA ALA A 80 -12.11 3.08 10.30
C ALA A 80 -11.23 3.21 11.55
N THR A 81 -9.93 3.44 11.34
CA THR A 81 -8.92 3.65 12.38
C THR A 81 -8.30 5.03 12.22
N CYS A 82 -8.26 5.78 13.33
CA CYS A 82 -7.57 7.06 13.38
C CYS A 82 -6.05 6.84 13.40
N VAL A 83 -5.34 7.53 12.52
CA VAL A 83 -3.89 7.41 12.37
C VAL A 83 -3.21 8.77 12.26
N ARG A 84 -1.91 8.77 12.58
CA ARG A 84 -0.95 9.83 12.29
C ARG A 84 0.09 9.29 11.31
N THR A 85 0.41 10.05 10.26
CA THR A 85 1.54 9.76 9.38
C THR A 85 2.85 10.28 9.99
N ARG A 86 4.01 9.78 9.52
CA ARG A 86 5.33 10.32 9.89
C ARG A 86 5.48 11.83 9.65
N THR A 87 4.79 12.39 8.66
CA THR A 87 4.80 13.83 8.36
C THR A 87 3.90 14.64 9.30
N GLY A 88 3.23 13.99 10.26
CA GLY A 88 2.32 14.62 11.22
C GLY A 88 0.88 14.77 10.71
N THR A 89 0.56 14.27 9.51
CA THR A 89 -0.80 14.34 8.98
C THR A 89 -1.72 13.40 9.76
N MET A 90 -2.83 13.92 10.25
CA MET A 90 -3.85 13.16 10.97
C MET A 90 -4.99 12.79 10.01
N GLY A 91 -5.55 11.60 10.17
CA GLY A 91 -6.73 11.19 9.40
C GLY A 91 -7.16 9.75 9.67
N TRP A 92 -7.95 9.21 8.76
CA TRP A 92 -8.63 7.94 8.93
C TRP A 92 -8.22 6.96 7.84
N VAL A 93 -7.95 5.71 8.23
CA VAL A 93 -7.75 4.58 7.29
C VAL A 93 -8.85 3.55 7.48
N PRO A 94 -9.22 2.78 6.44
CA PRO A 94 -10.12 1.64 6.60
C PRO A 94 -9.60 0.69 7.68
N SER A 95 -10.47 0.21 8.58
CA SER A 95 -10.04 -0.69 9.65
C SER A 95 -9.55 -2.02 9.08
N GLN A 96 -10.06 -2.47 7.92
CA GLN A 96 -9.58 -3.66 7.20
C GLN A 96 -8.08 -3.67 6.89
N VAL A 97 -7.38 -2.54 7.04
CA VAL A 97 -5.91 -2.48 7.11
C VAL A 97 -5.39 -3.10 8.44
N HIS A 98 -6.10 -4.11 8.98
CA HIS A 98 -5.97 -4.82 10.28
C HIS A 98 -4.63 -5.53 10.52
N ARG A 99 -3.59 -5.28 9.71
CA ARG A 99 -2.21 -5.67 10.01
C ARG A 99 -1.27 -4.46 10.14
N LEU A 100 -1.80 -3.28 10.43
CA LEU A 100 -0.93 -2.22 10.92
C LEU A 100 -0.47 -2.66 12.32
N ASN A 101 0.79 -3.12 12.45
CA ASN A 101 1.47 -3.22 13.75
C ASN A 101 1.68 -1.80 14.27
N LEU A 102 0.59 -1.09 14.59
CA LEU A 102 0.66 0.26 15.11
C LEU A 102 1.14 0.16 16.56
N PRO A 103 2.26 0.80 16.92
CA PRO A 103 2.58 0.97 18.32
C PRO A 103 1.45 1.75 18.99
N VAL A 104 0.77 1.13 19.95
CA VAL A 104 -0.24 1.81 20.76
C VAL A 104 0.51 2.79 21.67
N LEU A 105 0.32 4.08 21.44
CA LEU A 105 0.78 5.12 22.36
C LEU A 105 -0.02 5.02 23.67
N HIS A 106 0.54 4.35 24.67
CA HIS A 106 0.11 4.49 26.05
C HIS A 106 0.33 5.96 26.44
N GLN A 107 -0.75 6.74 26.52
CA GLN A 107 -0.69 8.06 27.12
C GLN A 107 -0.28 7.90 28.59
N ALA A 108 0.94 8.32 28.92
CA ALA A 108 1.35 8.57 30.29
C ALA A 108 0.54 9.78 30.79
N SER A 109 -0.55 9.50 31.49
CA SER A 109 -1.25 10.48 32.31
C SER A 109 -0.37 10.81 33.53
N SER A 110 0.58 11.73 33.38
CA SER A 110 1.20 12.40 34.53
C SER A 110 0.27 13.53 34.97
N GLY A 111 -0.67 13.19 35.85
CA GLY A 111 -1.43 14.17 36.63
C GLY A 111 -0.59 14.60 37.83
N SER A 112 -0.29 15.89 37.88
CA SER A 112 0.35 16.60 38.99
C SER A 112 -0.54 16.68 40.24
#